data_AF-A0A1G9JE70-F1
#
_entry.id   AF-A0A1G9JE70-F1
#
_cell.length_a   1.000
_cell.length_b   1.000
_cell.length_c   1.000
_cell.angle_alpha   90.00
_cell.angle_beta   90.00
_cell.angle_gamma   90.00
#
_symmetry.space_group_name_H-M   'P 1'
#
loop_
_entity.id
_entity.type
_entity.pdbx_description
1 polymer ?
#
loop_
_entity_poly.entity_id
_entity_poly.type
_entity_poly.pdbx_seq_one_letter_code
_entity_poly.pdbx_strand_id
1 'polypeptide(L)'
;MKLARLALLLAMPLALTACTGGEPAPSQSSTDGTTPAATVAPEPSGESTSETAPPPSESPTPFPVEPSVVESMNTEKAWDDWGVDDPLPPPGPENSLVQLIRMDFTNPEAIDAHVRLGLPEAVLNPPGGEEITFCEEGDADASAIGFGGNWNVARSERDGYVLCDTTGTFPLSEWGDDALLEKPTLENGVWTVDFQQSFIPEQTVALYRFRMEFGGPVLEASEGGVVDGTAVTWNGPAEIRAVAESGE
;
A
#
# COMPACT_ATOMS: atom_id res chain seq x y z
N MET A 1 8.13 -15.73 -12.08
CA MET A 1 8.31 -14.52 -11.26
C MET A 1 7.31 -13.49 -11.74
N LYS A 2 6.12 -13.45 -11.13
CA LYS A 2 5.05 -12.50 -11.45
C LYS A 2 5.02 -11.47 -10.32
N LEU A 3 5.49 -10.26 -10.62
CA LEU A 3 5.28 -9.07 -9.80
C LEU A 3 3.87 -8.56 -10.10
N ALA A 4 2.88 -8.99 -9.34
CA ALA A 4 1.60 -8.28 -9.26
C ALA A 4 1.79 -7.14 -8.25
N ARG A 5 2.44 -6.07 -8.70
CA ARG A 5 2.41 -4.79 -8.01
C ARG A 5 0.98 -4.29 -8.09
N LEU A 6 0.43 -3.89 -6.94
CA LEU A 6 -0.84 -3.20 -6.76
C LEU A 6 -0.82 -1.89 -7.56
N ALA A 7 -0.94 -1.99 -8.87
CA ALA A 7 -1.06 -0.87 -9.77
C ALA A 7 -2.52 -0.50 -9.81
N LEU A 8 -3.09 0.01 -8.70
CA LEU A 8 -4.29 0.87 -8.78
C LEU A 8 -4.70 1.60 -7.49
N LEU A 9 -3.77 2.17 -6.72
CA LEU A 9 -4.14 3.19 -5.71
C LEU A 9 -3.41 4.54 -5.88
N LEU A 10 -2.66 4.71 -6.97
CA LEU A 10 -1.95 5.95 -7.31
C LEU A 10 -1.99 6.27 -8.82
N ALA A 11 -3.12 6.04 -9.49
CA ALA A 11 -3.33 6.60 -10.83
C ALA A 11 -3.75 8.08 -10.71
N MET A 12 -2.74 8.94 -10.54
CA MET A 12 -2.81 10.40 -10.66
C MET A 12 -3.48 10.87 -11.96
N PRO A 13 -3.92 12.16 -12.01
CA PRO A 13 -3.70 12.99 -13.18
C PRO A 13 -2.63 14.05 -12.87
N LEU A 14 -1.34 13.69 -12.99
CA LEU A 14 -0.30 14.68 -13.31
C LEU A 14 -0.43 15.02 -14.80
N ALA A 15 -1.33 15.94 -15.12
CA ALA A 15 -1.40 16.56 -16.44
C ALA A 15 -0.51 17.81 -16.49
N LEU A 16 0.81 17.61 -16.64
CA LEU A 16 1.73 18.67 -17.04
C LEU A 16 1.58 18.95 -18.55
N THR A 17 0.63 19.80 -18.92
CA THR A 17 0.63 20.45 -20.23
C THR A 17 1.52 21.69 -20.19
N ALA A 18 2.77 21.55 -20.62
CA ALA A 18 3.59 22.68 -21.08
C ALA A 18 3.66 22.64 -22.62
N CYS A 19 2.81 23.43 -23.27
CA CYS A 19 2.99 23.82 -24.67
C CYS A 19 3.98 24.98 -24.76
N THR A 20 5.08 24.78 -25.50
CA THR A 20 5.81 25.70 -26.41
C THR A 20 7.19 25.05 -26.61
N GLY A 21 7.72 24.69 -27.78
CA GLY A 21 7.52 25.09 -29.16
C GLY A 21 8.92 25.18 -29.79
N GLY A 22 9.20 24.45 -30.88
CA GLY A 22 10.38 24.66 -31.71
C GLY A 22 11.22 23.41 -32.06
N GLU A 23 10.96 22.84 -33.23
CA GLU A 23 11.87 22.01 -34.05
C GLU A 23 12.39 22.91 -35.22
N PRO A 24 13.42 22.62 -36.07
CA PRO A 24 14.27 21.41 -36.26
C PRO A 24 15.82 21.59 -36.28
N ALA A 25 16.51 20.44 -36.14
CA ALA A 25 17.71 19.85 -36.83
C ALA A 25 18.71 20.74 -37.65
N PRO A 26 19.98 20.32 -37.98
CA PRO A 26 20.48 18.93 -38.13
C PRO A 26 21.99 18.62 -37.84
N SER A 27 22.30 17.31 -37.86
CA SER A 27 23.48 16.55 -38.39
C SER A 27 24.96 17.02 -38.33
N GLN A 28 25.85 16.04 -38.02
CA GLN A 28 27.24 15.75 -38.52
C GLN A 28 28.23 15.45 -37.36
N SER A 29 28.85 14.26 -37.23
CA SER A 29 29.91 13.56 -38.01
C SER A 29 31.37 13.86 -37.56
N SER A 30 32.02 12.82 -37.02
CA SER A 30 33.42 12.34 -37.25
C SER A 30 34.68 13.03 -36.66
N THR A 31 35.54 12.14 -36.14
CA THR A 31 37.03 12.04 -36.25
C THR A 31 38.00 12.76 -35.31
N ASP A 32 38.80 11.92 -34.62
CA ASP A 32 40.27 11.85 -34.47
C ASP A 32 41.12 13.04 -33.98
N GLY A 33 42.02 12.70 -33.04
CA GLY A 33 43.45 12.91 -33.28
C GLY A 33 44.25 13.74 -32.27
N THR A 34 45.09 13.02 -31.51
CA THR A 34 46.53 13.32 -31.33
C THR A 34 47.00 14.28 -30.23
N THR A 35 47.74 13.68 -29.29
CA THR A 35 48.68 14.20 -28.29
C THR A 35 49.83 15.02 -28.90
N PRO A 36 50.49 15.89 -28.13
CA PRO A 36 51.94 15.68 -27.97
C PRO A 36 52.45 15.81 -26.54
N ALA A 37 53.56 15.12 -26.28
CA ALA A 37 54.29 15.02 -25.03
C ALA A 37 55.38 16.11 -24.89
N ALA A 38 55.79 16.41 -23.64
CA ALA A 38 57.17 16.78 -23.28
C ALA A 38 57.43 16.66 -21.76
N THR A 39 58.28 15.70 -21.39
CA THR A 39 59.47 15.70 -20.49
C THR A 39 59.69 16.96 -19.59
N VAL A 40 60.13 16.95 -18.31
CA VAL A 40 61.29 16.29 -17.64
C VAL A 40 61.11 16.36 -16.09
N ALA A 41 61.69 15.39 -15.36
CA ALA A 41 61.88 15.31 -13.89
C ALA A 41 62.87 16.41 -13.35
N PRO A 42 63.16 16.60 -12.03
CA PRO A 42 63.46 15.55 -11.02
C PRO A 42 62.92 15.76 -9.57
N GLU A 43 63.03 14.70 -8.77
CA GLU A 43 62.91 14.69 -7.30
C GLU A 43 64.00 15.54 -6.62
N PRO A 44 63.77 15.95 -5.35
CA PRO A 44 64.62 15.40 -4.31
C PRO A 44 63.86 14.93 -3.06
N SER A 45 64.44 13.92 -2.44
CA SER A 45 64.04 13.28 -1.19
C SER A 45 63.99 14.25 0.00
N GLY A 46 62.94 14.11 0.82
CA GLY A 46 62.81 14.74 2.12
C GLY A 46 61.97 13.86 3.02
N GLU A 47 62.65 13.12 3.89
CA GLU A 47 62.07 12.36 5.00
C GLU A 47 61.46 13.35 6.02
N SER A 48 60.17 13.23 6.30
CA SER A 48 59.54 13.88 7.45
C SER A 48 58.43 12.99 8.00
N THR A 49 58.69 12.50 9.20
CA THR A 49 57.77 11.86 10.12
C THR A 49 56.52 12.73 10.32
N SER A 50 55.36 12.22 9.93
CA SER A 50 54.06 12.71 10.38
C SER A 50 53.33 11.55 11.04
N GLU A 51 53.13 11.72 12.34
CA GLU A 51 52.32 10.92 13.23
C GLU A 51 50.88 10.90 12.70
N THR A 52 50.44 9.74 12.18
CA THR A 52 49.06 9.54 11.73
C THR A 52 48.15 9.53 12.96
N ALA A 53 47.40 10.61 13.18
CA ALA A 53 46.26 10.58 14.08
C ALA A 53 45.28 9.48 13.63
N PRO A 54 44.69 8.68 14.54
CA PRO A 54 43.70 7.67 14.14
C PRO A 54 42.52 8.37 13.45
N PRO A 55 41.96 7.80 12.37
CA PRO A 55 40.79 8.36 11.71
C PRO A 55 39.63 8.47 12.72
N PRO A 56 38.72 9.45 12.57
CA PRO A 56 37.55 9.53 13.41
C PRO A 56 36.78 8.21 13.30
N SER A 57 36.53 7.58 14.45
CA SER A 57 35.68 6.41 14.54
C SER A 57 34.30 6.82 14.05
N GLU A 58 33.93 6.41 12.84
CA GLU A 58 32.58 6.57 12.31
C GLU A 58 31.65 5.87 13.31
N SER A 59 30.87 6.66 14.04
CA SER A 59 29.76 6.13 14.82
C SER A 59 28.84 5.41 13.84
N PRO A 60 28.41 4.17 14.12
CA PRO A 60 27.49 3.48 13.23
C PRO A 60 26.26 4.38 13.05
N THR A 61 25.98 4.72 11.80
CA THR A 61 24.74 5.38 11.39
C THR A 61 23.60 4.57 11.99
N PRO A 62 22.69 5.18 12.78
CA PRO A 62 21.53 4.44 13.24
C PRO A 62 20.81 3.94 11.99
N PHE A 63 20.63 2.62 11.89
CA PHE A 63 19.77 2.02 10.89
C PHE A 63 18.40 2.74 10.95
N PRO A 64 17.71 2.93 9.80
CA PRO A 64 16.32 3.37 9.85
C PRO A 64 15.57 2.41 10.77
N VAL A 65 15.03 2.96 11.86
CA VAL A 65 14.17 2.21 12.77
C VAL A 65 12.95 1.88 11.94
N GLU A 66 12.72 0.58 11.69
CA GLU A 66 11.51 0.13 11.05
C GLU A 66 10.32 0.72 11.84
N PRO A 67 9.36 1.41 11.19
CA PRO A 67 8.24 2.00 11.90
C PRO A 67 7.62 0.91 12.77
N SER A 68 7.56 1.20 14.07
CA SER A 68 6.97 0.26 15.03
C SER A 68 5.50 0.16 14.67
N VAL A 69 5.07 -1.00 14.16
CA VAL A 69 3.65 -1.32 14.06
C VAL A 69 3.05 -1.05 15.43
N VAL A 70 2.00 -0.24 15.50
CA VAL A 70 1.38 0.13 16.78
C VAL A 70 0.72 -1.12 17.37
N GLU A 71 1.49 -1.95 18.09
CA GLU A 71 1.07 -3.27 18.59
C GLU A 71 -0.21 -3.20 19.43
N SER A 72 -0.46 -2.07 20.11
CA SER A 72 -1.61 -1.91 21.01
C SER A 72 -2.96 -1.73 20.32
N MET A 73 -3.01 -1.47 19.00
CA MET A 73 -4.28 -1.26 18.27
C MET A 73 -4.70 -2.44 17.39
N ASN A 74 -3.81 -3.42 17.22
CA ASN A 74 -4.06 -4.65 16.47
C ASN A 74 -4.79 -5.73 17.28
N THR A 75 -5.05 -5.49 18.57
CA THR A 75 -5.71 -6.44 19.48
C THR A 75 -7.14 -6.07 19.86
N GLU A 76 -7.65 -4.92 19.43
CA GLU A 76 -8.97 -4.43 19.85
C GLU A 76 -10.08 -4.73 18.84
N LYS A 77 -11.18 -5.29 19.36
CA LYS A 77 -12.42 -5.59 18.64
C LYS A 77 -13.14 -4.35 18.07
N ALA A 78 -12.78 -3.16 18.57
CA ALA A 78 -13.41 -1.87 18.30
C ALA A 78 -13.48 -1.47 16.81
N TRP A 79 -12.50 -1.88 16.01
CA TRP A 79 -12.42 -1.50 14.60
C TRP A 79 -13.33 -2.29 13.66
N ASP A 80 -14.01 -3.32 14.16
CA ASP A 80 -14.93 -4.15 13.37
C ASP A 80 -16.19 -3.38 12.95
N ASP A 81 -16.57 -2.32 13.67
CA ASP A 81 -17.77 -1.51 13.38
C ASP A 81 -17.48 -0.17 12.67
N TRP A 82 -16.20 0.13 12.38
CA TRP A 82 -15.75 1.30 11.61
C TRP A 82 -16.26 2.64 12.17
N GLY A 83 -16.73 2.61 13.42
CA GLY A 83 -17.50 3.66 14.06
C GLY A 83 -16.72 4.95 14.16
N VAL A 84 -17.48 6.06 14.09
CA VAL A 84 -17.01 7.42 14.40
C VAL A 84 -16.55 7.58 15.86
N ASP A 85 -16.87 6.60 16.71
CA ASP A 85 -16.71 6.71 18.16
C ASP A 85 -15.30 6.37 18.67
N ASP A 86 -14.52 5.55 17.94
CA ASP A 86 -13.16 5.16 18.33
C ASP A 86 -12.11 5.91 17.50
N PRO A 87 -11.21 6.70 18.11
CA PRO A 87 -10.29 7.60 17.39
C PRO A 87 -9.16 6.84 16.69
N LEU A 88 -8.81 7.26 15.46
CA LEU A 88 -7.65 6.70 14.75
C LEU A 88 -6.35 7.05 15.49
N PRO A 89 -5.30 6.21 15.37
CA PRO A 89 -3.98 6.59 15.83
C PRO A 89 -3.57 7.90 15.17
N PRO A 90 -2.98 8.87 15.89
CA PRO A 90 -2.54 10.10 15.27
C PRO A 90 -1.49 9.82 14.18
N PRO A 91 -1.46 10.62 13.09
CA PRO A 91 -0.43 10.50 12.08
C PRO A 91 0.98 10.57 12.68
N GLY A 92 1.79 9.54 12.45
CA GLY A 92 3.20 9.52 12.83
C GLY A 92 4.06 10.40 11.92
N PRO A 93 5.33 10.65 12.32
CA PRO A 93 6.26 11.50 11.56
C PRO A 93 6.64 10.95 10.17
N GLU A 94 6.35 9.69 9.89
CA GLU A 94 6.75 8.99 8.65
C GLU A 94 5.64 8.94 7.58
N ASN A 95 4.63 9.82 7.63
CA ASN A 95 3.47 9.75 6.74
C ASN A 95 2.70 8.43 6.88
N SER A 96 2.45 8.06 8.14
CA SER A 96 1.74 6.85 8.56
C SER A 96 0.37 6.72 7.90
N LEU A 97 0.18 5.70 7.07
CA LEU A 97 -1.09 5.42 6.38
C LEU A 97 -2.01 4.53 7.22
N VAL A 98 -3.31 4.63 6.96
CA VAL A 98 -4.33 3.70 7.45
C VAL A 98 -4.82 2.86 6.27
N GLN A 99 -4.85 1.54 6.43
CA GLN A 99 -5.42 0.60 5.46
C GLN A 99 -6.28 -0.43 6.19
N LEU A 100 -7.60 -0.29 6.07
CA LEU A 100 -8.57 -1.21 6.67
C LEU A 100 -9.39 -1.86 5.57
N ILE A 101 -9.55 -3.17 5.62
CA ILE A 101 -10.29 -3.94 4.62
C ILE A 101 -11.21 -4.91 5.35
N ARG A 102 -12.49 -4.94 4.94
CA ARG A 102 -13.50 -5.88 5.41
C ARG A 102 -14.20 -6.50 4.22
N MET A 103 -14.34 -7.83 4.27
CA MET A 103 -15.07 -8.64 3.31
C MET A 103 -16.09 -9.47 4.08
N ASP A 104 -17.37 -9.33 3.75
CA ASP A 104 -18.46 -10.07 4.39
C ASP A 104 -19.08 -11.05 3.39
N PHE A 105 -19.04 -12.32 3.76
CA PHE A 105 -19.56 -13.48 3.04
C PHE A 105 -20.74 -14.12 3.79
N THR A 106 -21.34 -13.41 4.75
CA THR A 106 -22.48 -13.87 5.54
C THR A 106 -23.70 -14.16 4.67
N ASN A 107 -23.91 -13.38 3.62
CA ASN A 107 -24.94 -13.64 2.63
C ASN A 107 -24.34 -14.44 1.45
N PRO A 108 -24.78 -15.68 1.18
CA PRO A 108 -24.25 -16.46 0.06
C PRO A 108 -24.59 -15.86 -1.32
N GLU A 109 -25.60 -14.98 -1.39
CA GLU A 109 -26.04 -14.34 -2.64
C GLU A 109 -25.35 -12.98 -2.90
N ALA A 110 -24.74 -12.37 -1.89
CA ALA A 110 -24.11 -11.05 -1.99
C ALA A 110 -22.89 -10.95 -1.09
N ILE A 111 -21.78 -10.50 -1.67
CA ILE A 111 -20.55 -10.20 -0.96
C ILE A 111 -20.52 -8.68 -0.73
N ASP A 112 -20.38 -8.28 0.53
CA ASP A 112 -20.16 -6.89 0.88
C ASP A 112 -18.66 -6.67 1.12
N ALA A 113 -18.11 -5.65 0.49
CA ALA A 113 -16.71 -5.31 0.55
C ALA A 113 -16.55 -3.84 0.94
N HIS A 114 -15.62 -3.58 1.85
CA HIS A 114 -15.31 -2.24 2.32
C HIS A 114 -13.80 -2.08 2.46
N VAL A 115 -13.24 -1.12 1.73
CA VAL A 115 -11.83 -0.71 1.81
C VAL A 115 -11.78 0.73 2.30
N ARG A 116 -11.07 0.99 3.40
CA ARG A 116 -10.73 2.34 3.87
C ARG A 116 -9.26 2.59 3.76
N LEU A 117 -8.93 3.71 3.13
CA LEU A 117 -7.58 4.24 3.06
C LEU A 117 -7.55 5.61 3.72
N GLY A 118 -6.59 5.82 4.63
CA GLY A 118 -6.39 7.11 5.28
C GLY A 118 -5.03 7.68 4.95
N LEU A 119 -5.02 8.91 4.42
CA LEU A 119 -3.81 9.70 4.21
C LEU A 119 -3.80 10.88 5.19
N PRO A 120 -2.68 11.15 5.87
CA PRO A 120 -2.55 12.35 6.69
C PRO A 120 -2.77 13.62 5.85
N GLU A 121 -3.48 14.61 6.38
CA GLU A 121 -3.76 15.87 5.66
C GLU A 121 -2.47 16.59 5.18
N ALA A 122 -1.40 16.49 5.97
CA ALA A 122 -0.10 17.07 5.66
C ALA A 122 0.56 16.43 4.42
N VAL A 123 0.22 15.19 4.09
CA VAL A 123 0.70 14.52 2.87
C VAL A 123 0.00 15.08 1.64
N LEU A 124 -1.30 15.39 1.77
CA LEU A 124 -2.11 15.91 0.67
C LEU A 124 -1.81 17.39 0.39
N ASN A 125 -1.41 18.12 1.42
CA ASN A 125 -1.08 19.55 1.36
C ASN A 125 0.37 19.81 1.79
N PRO A 126 1.37 19.31 1.03
CA PRO A 126 2.77 19.45 1.41
C PRO A 126 3.20 20.93 1.38
N PRO A 127 3.94 21.42 2.39
CA PRO A 127 4.38 22.82 2.42
C PRO A 127 5.23 23.19 1.20
N GLY A 128 4.73 24.09 0.36
CA GLY A 128 5.43 24.54 -0.86
C GLY A 128 5.40 23.56 -2.03
N GLY A 129 4.58 22.50 -1.94
CA GLY A 129 4.33 21.55 -3.04
C GLY A 129 2.97 21.75 -3.69
N GLU A 130 2.67 20.88 -4.67
CA GLU A 130 1.35 20.80 -5.30
C GLU A 130 0.39 19.98 -4.42
N GLU A 131 -0.87 20.38 -4.39
CA GLU A 131 -1.94 19.64 -3.72
C GLU A 131 -2.16 18.30 -4.41
N ILE A 132 -2.26 17.23 -3.62
CA ILE A 132 -2.51 15.88 -4.14
C ILE A 132 -4.01 15.60 -4.06
N THR A 133 -4.64 15.36 -5.22
CA THR A 133 -6.02 14.87 -5.26
C THR A 133 -6.08 13.44 -4.72
N PHE A 134 -6.85 13.24 -3.65
CA PHE A 134 -7.11 11.95 -3.05
C PHE A 134 -8.61 11.78 -2.77
N CYS A 135 -9.13 10.60 -3.09
CA CYS A 135 -10.53 10.22 -2.92
C CYS A 135 -11.52 11.08 -3.72
N GLU A 136 -11.63 10.81 -5.02
CA GLU A 136 -12.71 11.37 -5.84
C GLU A 136 -14.01 10.62 -5.52
N GLU A 137 -14.99 11.33 -4.98
CA GLU A 137 -16.26 10.74 -4.55
C GLU A 137 -17.14 10.36 -5.75
N GLY A 138 -17.94 9.30 -5.56
CA GLY A 138 -18.90 8.83 -6.55
C GLY A 138 -18.76 7.35 -6.88
N ASP A 139 -19.31 6.95 -8.02
CA ASP A 139 -19.28 5.56 -8.46
C ASP A 139 -17.88 5.21 -8.99
N ALA A 140 -17.32 4.11 -8.50
CA ALA A 140 -16.07 3.55 -8.98
C ALA A 140 -16.33 2.32 -9.86
N ASP A 141 -15.59 2.21 -10.96
CA ASP A 141 -15.62 1.03 -11.82
C ASP A 141 -14.90 -0.15 -11.14
N ALA A 142 -15.34 -1.37 -11.41
CA ALA A 142 -14.63 -2.61 -11.06
C ALA A 142 -13.18 -2.59 -11.54
N SER A 143 -12.92 -1.96 -12.70
CA SER A 143 -11.55 -1.78 -13.21
C SER A 143 -10.67 -0.92 -12.29
N ALA A 144 -11.28 -0.05 -11.46
CA ALA A 144 -10.61 0.80 -10.48
C ALA A 144 -10.21 0.05 -9.20
N ILE A 145 -10.93 -1.01 -8.83
CA ILE A 145 -10.71 -1.76 -7.58
C ILE A 145 -10.07 -3.13 -7.83
N GLY A 146 -10.31 -3.70 -9.01
CA GLY A 146 -9.71 -4.94 -9.49
C GLY A 146 -10.58 -6.19 -9.32
N PHE A 147 -11.78 -6.07 -8.77
CA PHE A 147 -12.79 -7.14 -8.62
C PHE A 147 -14.14 -6.54 -8.21
N GLY A 148 -15.23 -7.30 -8.42
CA GLY A 148 -16.57 -6.94 -7.95
C GLY A 148 -17.18 -5.72 -8.64
N GLY A 149 -18.51 -5.65 -8.66
CA GLY A 149 -19.26 -4.53 -9.25
C GLY A 149 -19.80 -3.54 -8.21
N ASN A 150 -20.39 -2.44 -8.69
CA ASN A 150 -21.19 -1.50 -7.88
C ASN A 150 -20.42 -0.85 -6.71
N TRP A 151 -19.17 -0.44 -6.96
CA TRP A 151 -18.39 0.28 -5.98
C TRP A 151 -18.81 1.75 -5.88
N ASN A 152 -18.86 2.26 -4.66
CA ASN A 152 -19.07 3.67 -4.34
C ASN A 152 -17.94 4.16 -3.43
N VAL A 153 -17.47 5.37 -3.70
CA VAL A 153 -16.38 6.03 -2.98
C VAL A 153 -16.93 7.24 -2.26
N ALA A 154 -16.67 7.31 -0.96
CA ALA A 154 -17.01 8.44 -0.10
C ALA A 154 -15.77 8.99 0.59
N ARG A 155 -15.68 10.32 0.67
CA ARG A 155 -14.57 11.01 1.32
C ARG A 155 -15.02 11.52 2.69
N SER A 156 -14.17 11.35 3.69
CA SER A 156 -14.37 11.97 4.99
C SER A 156 -13.06 12.50 5.57
N GLU A 157 -13.14 13.35 6.59
CA GLU A 157 -11.98 13.88 7.30
C GLU A 157 -12.14 13.60 8.79
N ARG A 158 -11.14 12.97 9.40
CA ARG A 158 -11.18 12.56 10.81
C ARG A 158 -9.79 12.37 11.37
N ASP A 159 -9.57 12.78 12.62
CA ASP A 159 -8.36 12.49 13.40
C ASP A 159 -7.04 12.89 12.69
N GLY A 160 -7.07 13.92 11.84
CA GLY A 160 -5.92 14.38 11.05
C GLY A 160 -5.66 13.60 9.75
N TYR A 161 -6.60 12.74 9.36
CA TYR A 161 -6.62 11.99 8.10
C TYR A 161 -7.73 12.47 7.19
N VAL A 162 -7.46 12.46 5.89
CA VAL A 162 -8.49 12.31 4.87
C VAL A 162 -8.68 10.82 4.64
N LEU A 163 -9.90 10.34 4.84
CA LEU A 163 -10.30 8.95 4.68
C LEU A 163 -11.06 8.78 3.37
N CYS A 164 -10.73 7.71 2.65
CA CYS A 164 -11.43 7.26 1.48
C CYS A 164 -12.07 5.91 1.75
N ASP A 165 -13.40 5.91 1.83
CA ASP A 165 -14.22 4.73 2.05
C ASP A 165 -14.77 4.25 0.71
N THR A 166 -14.28 3.10 0.26
CA THR A 166 -14.74 2.45 -0.97
C THR A 166 -15.52 1.20 -0.60
N THR A 167 -16.83 1.22 -0.86
CA THR A 167 -17.77 0.15 -0.51
C THR A 167 -18.39 -0.44 -1.76
N GLY A 168 -18.57 -1.75 -1.80
CA GLY A 168 -19.24 -2.45 -2.90
C GLY A 168 -20.07 -3.62 -2.40
N THR A 169 -21.19 -3.86 -3.07
CA THR A 169 -22.05 -5.03 -2.83
C THR A 169 -22.30 -5.70 -4.16
N PHE A 170 -21.93 -6.98 -4.28
CA PHE A 170 -22.02 -7.71 -5.54
C PHE A 170 -22.14 -9.22 -5.33
N PRO A 171 -22.85 -9.94 -6.22
CA PRO A 171 -22.88 -11.39 -6.18
C PRO A 171 -21.55 -11.99 -6.63
N LEU A 172 -21.29 -13.25 -6.27
CA LEU A 172 -20.08 -13.96 -6.69
C LEU A 172 -19.91 -14.04 -8.22
N SER A 173 -21.02 -14.02 -8.99
CA SER A 173 -20.98 -13.96 -10.45
C SER A 173 -20.34 -12.68 -11.01
N GLU A 174 -20.37 -11.59 -10.25
CA GLU A 174 -19.82 -10.28 -10.63
C GLU A 174 -18.39 -10.05 -10.12
N TRP A 175 -17.75 -11.07 -9.53
CA TRP A 175 -16.35 -10.98 -9.09
C TRP A 175 -15.41 -10.54 -10.23
N GLY A 176 -15.71 -10.95 -11.45
CA GLY A 176 -14.95 -10.69 -12.66
C GLY A 176 -14.02 -11.86 -13.01
N ASP A 177 -14.11 -12.36 -14.25
CA ASP A 177 -13.25 -13.44 -14.74
C ASP A 177 -11.80 -12.96 -15.00
N ASP A 178 -11.64 -11.67 -15.25
CA ASP A 178 -10.35 -10.97 -15.40
C ASP A 178 -9.92 -10.25 -14.11
N ALA A 179 -10.52 -10.61 -12.96
CA ALA A 179 -10.18 -10.01 -11.68
C ALA A 179 -8.69 -10.22 -11.35
N LEU A 180 -8.10 -9.24 -10.68
CA LEU A 180 -6.72 -9.33 -10.19
C LEU A 180 -6.60 -10.34 -9.03
N LEU A 181 -7.72 -10.59 -8.36
CA LEU A 181 -7.84 -11.51 -7.24
C LEU A 181 -8.44 -12.83 -7.68
N GLU A 182 -7.95 -13.92 -7.10
CA GLU A 182 -8.57 -15.22 -7.26
C GLU A 182 -10.02 -15.18 -6.74
N LYS A 183 -10.93 -15.75 -7.53
CA LYS A 183 -12.35 -15.72 -7.24
C LYS A 183 -12.66 -16.64 -6.06
N PRO A 184 -13.35 -16.16 -5.01
CA PRO A 184 -13.85 -17.02 -3.93
C PRO A 184 -14.73 -18.14 -4.46
N THR A 185 -14.79 -19.27 -3.74
CA THR A 185 -15.69 -20.38 -4.09
C THR A 185 -16.64 -20.68 -2.94
N LEU A 186 -17.88 -21.01 -3.28
CA LEU A 186 -18.88 -21.53 -2.36
C LEU A 186 -19.33 -22.90 -2.87
N GLU A 187 -18.84 -23.97 -2.23
CA GLU A 187 -19.14 -25.34 -2.62
C GLU A 187 -19.64 -26.13 -1.41
N ASN A 188 -20.80 -26.79 -1.55
CA ASN A 188 -21.40 -27.61 -0.49
C ASN A 188 -21.57 -26.86 0.85
N GLY A 189 -21.91 -25.56 0.81
CA GLY A 189 -22.08 -24.73 2.01
C GLY A 189 -20.75 -24.30 2.66
N VAL A 190 -19.62 -24.43 1.95
CA VAL A 190 -18.31 -24.02 2.44
C VAL A 190 -17.73 -22.95 1.53
N TRP A 191 -17.45 -21.79 2.12
CA TRP A 191 -16.65 -20.73 1.52
C TRP A 191 -15.17 -21.09 1.56
N THR A 192 -14.49 -20.94 0.42
CA THR A 192 -13.03 -20.87 0.35
C THR A 192 -12.64 -19.54 -0.26
N VAL A 193 -11.91 -18.74 0.50
CA VAL A 193 -11.46 -17.40 0.11
C VAL A 193 -9.95 -17.36 0.22
N ASP A 194 -9.28 -17.02 -0.88
CA ASP A 194 -7.82 -16.92 -0.95
C ASP A 194 -7.44 -15.67 -1.74
N PHE A 195 -6.98 -14.65 -1.03
CA PHE A 195 -6.46 -13.43 -1.63
C PHE A 195 -4.93 -13.45 -1.72
N GLN A 196 -4.30 -14.57 -1.36
CA GLN A 196 -2.86 -14.75 -1.34
C GLN A 196 -2.18 -13.57 -0.63
N GLN A 197 -1.29 -12.87 -1.34
CA GLN A 197 -0.53 -11.73 -0.84
C GLN A 197 -1.06 -10.39 -1.37
N SER A 198 -2.24 -10.36 -1.97
CA SER A 198 -2.74 -9.19 -2.71
C SER A 198 -3.00 -7.96 -1.84
N PHE A 199 -3.19 -8.17 -0.53
CA PHE A 199 -3.47 -7.11 0.43
C PHE A 199 -2.34 -6.89 1.45
N ILE A 200 -1.12 -7.35 1.17
CA ILE A 200 0.01 -7.06 2.06
C ILE A 200 0.20 -5.54 2.15
N PRO A 201 0.21 -4.95 3.36
CA PRO A 201 0.41 -3.52 3.54
C PRO A 201 1.83 -3.11 3.11
N GLU A 202 1.95 -1.90 2.57
CA GLU A 202 3.26 -1.29 2.35
C GLU A 202 3.90 -0.87 3.68
N GLN A 203 5.23 -0.68 3.70
CA GLN A 203 5.98 -0.31 4.92
C GLN A 203 5.55 1.04 5.53
N THR A 204 4.87 1.89 4.75
CA THR A 204 4.34 3.19 5.17
C THR A 204 3.01 3.09 5.93
N VAL A 205 2.37 1.92 5.93
CA VAL A 205 1.11 1.68 6.61
C VAL A 205 1.37 1.49 8.11
N ALA A 206 0.86 2.42 8.92
CA ALA A 206 1.00 2.35 10.37
C ALA A 206 -0.13 1.56 11.04
N LEU A 207 -1.30 1.52 10.40
CA LEU A 207 -2.44 0.72 10.84
C LEU A 207 -2.95 -0.11 9.66
N TYR A 208 -2.84 -1.42 9.79
CA TYR A 208 -3.36 -2.38 8.82
C TYR A 208 -4.29 -3.36 9.50
N ARG A 209 -5.46 -3.59 8.88
CA ARG A 209 -6.36 -4.68 9.28
C ARG A 209 -7.09 -5.23 8.08
N PHE A 210 -7.11 -6.55 7.99
CA PHE A 210 -7.94 -7.28 7.04
C PHE A 210 -8.89 -8.18 7.81
N ARG A 211 -10.20 -8.08 7.56
CA ARG A 211 -11.20 -8.90 8.21
C ARG A 211 -12.07 -9.62 7.18
N MET A 212 -12.31 -10.90 7.42
CA MET A 212 -13.34 -11.67 6.73
C MET A 212 -14.41 -12.12 7.70
N GLU A 213 -15.67 -12.04 7.28
CA GLU A 213 -16.82 -12.50 8.05
C GLU A 213 -17.64 -13.48 7.22
N PHE A 214 -18.21 -14.47 7.91
CA PHE A 214 -18.93 -15.58 7.31
C PHE A 214 -20.23 -15.83 8.09
N GLY A 215 -21.20 -16.47 7.45
CA GLY A 215 -22.47 -16.82 8.10
C GLY A 215 -22.34 -18.01 9.06
N GLY A 216 -21.33 -18.85 8.86
CA GLY A 216 -21.02 -20.01 9.69
C GLY A 216 -19.61 -19.96 10.30
N PRO A 217 -19.23 -20.98 11.10
CA PRO A 217 -17.93 -21.04 11.74
C PRO A 217 -16.78 -21.11 10.74
N VAL A 218 -15.67 -20.46 11.10
CA VAL A 218 -14.40 -20.59 10.39
C VAL A 218 -13.78 -21.95 10.68
N LEU A 219 -13.44 -22.68 9.62
CA LEU A 219 -12.83 -24.00 9.66
C LEU A 219 -11.30 -23.92 9.58
N GLU A 220 -10.78 -23.04 8.73
CA GLU A 220 -9.34 -22.82 8.54
C GLU A 220 -9.04 -21.34 8.31
N ALA A 221 -7.87 -20.90 8.77
CA ALA A 221 -7.30 -19.59 8.46
C ALA A 221 -5.79 -19.73 8.23
N SER A 222 -5.22 -18.92 7.35
CA SER A 222 -3.78 -18.80 7.15
C SER A 222 -3.06 -18.25 8.40
N GLU A 223 -1.74 -18.40 8.43
CA GLU A 223 -0.88 -17.88 9.50
C GLU A 223 -1.13 -16.38 9.75
N GLY A 224 -1.11 -15.98 11.03
CA GLY A 224 -1.38 -14.60 11.46
C GLY A 224 -2.87 -14.24 11.54
N GLY A 225 -3.77 -15.09 11.03
CA GLY A 225 -5.22 -14.91 11.14
C GLY A 225 -5.73 -15.26 12.54
N VAL A 226 -6.41 -14.31 13.18
CA VAL A 226 -7.08 -14.50 14.47
C VAL A 226 -8.55 -14.81 14.23
N VAL A 227 -8.97 -16.03 14.58
CA VAL A 227 -10.35 -16.50 14.42
C VAL A 227 -11.20 -16.14 15.64
N ASP A 228 -12.36 -15.50 15.42
CA ASP A 228 -13.40 -15.22 16.43
C ASP A 228 -14.74 -15.79 15.96
N GLY A 229 -14.90 -17.11 16.06
CA GLY A 229 -16.12 -17.82 15.67
C GLY A 229 -16.37 -17.80 14.17
N THR A 230 -17.12 -16.81 13.69
CA THR A 230 -17.54 -16.65 12.29
C THR A 230 -16.70 -15.62 11.52
N ALA A 231 -15.64 -15.09 12.14
CA ALA A 231 -14.78 -14.09 11.54
C ALA A 231 -13.30 -14.43 11.68
N VAL A 232 -12.48 -13.92 10.76
CA VAL A 232 -11.01 -13.97 10.83
C VAL A 232 -10.45 -12.57 10.61
N THR A 233 -9.45 -12.20 11.42
CA THR A 233 -8.78 -10.90 11.31
C THR A 233 -7.26 -11.07 11.22
N TRP A 234 -6.63 -10.40 10.26
CA TRP A 234 -5.18 -10.23 10.16
C TRP A 234 -4.82 -8.77 10.45
N ASN A 235 -3.80 -8.57 11.28
CA ASN A 235 -3.35 -7.24 11.69
C ASN A 235 -1.92 -6.91 11.24
N GLY A 236 -1.40 -7.67 10.27
CA GLY A 236 -0.06 -7.48 9.74
C GLY A 236 0.12 -8.17 8.39
N PRO A 237 1.31 -8.05 7.78
CA PRO A 237 1.61 -8.65 6.51
C PRO A 237 1.58 -10.18 6.62
N ALA A 238 0.60 -10.80 5.97
CA ALA A 238 0.41 -12.24 5.93
C ALA A 238 -0.28 -12.64 4.63
N GLU A 239 -0.22 -13.94 4.32
CA GLU A 239 -1.13 -14.52 3.33
C GLU A 239 -2.56 -14.46 3.88
N ILE A 240 -3.51 -14.03 3.06
CA ILE A 240 -4.91 -13.84 3.46
C ILE A 240 -5.76 -14.97 2.86
N ARG A 241 -6.02 -16.00 3.67
CA ARG A 241 -6.84 -17.15 3.29
C ARG A 241 -7.71 -17.62 4.44
N ALA A 242 -8.98 -17.91 4.15
CA ALA A 242 -9.90 -18.54 5.09
C ALA A 242 -10.83 -19.55 4.42
N VAL A 243 -11.25 -20.54 5.20
CA VAL A 243 -12.30 -21.51 4.85
C VAL A 243 -13.33 -21.47 5.96
N ALA A 244 -14.62 -21.34 5.62
CA ALA A 244 -15.69 -21.23 6.61
C ALA A 244 -17.00 -21.83 6.08
N GLU A 245 -17.89 -22.24 6.98
CA GLU A 245 -19.26 -22.62 6.60
C GLU A 245 -20.08 -21.37 6.24
N SER A 246 -21.04 -21.49 5.32
CA SER A 246 -21.91 -20.38 4.90
C SER A 246 -23.00 -20.05 5.92
N GLY A 247 -23.26 -20.94 6.90
CA GLY A 247 -24.27 -20.72 7.95
C GLY A 247 -25.70 -21.14 7.59
N GLU A 248 -25.89 -21.81 6.45
CA GLU A 248 -27.18 -22.36 5.99
C GLU A 248 -27.39 -23.86 6.31
#